data_AF-A0A3D4ZRK5-F1
#
_entry.id   AF-A0A3D4ZRK5-F1
#
_cell.length_a   1.000
_cell.length_b   1.000
_cell.length_c   1.000
_cell.angle_alpha   90.00
_cell.angle_beta   90.00
_cell.angle_gamma   90.00
#
_symmetry.space_group_name_H-M   'P 1'
#
loop_
_entity.id
_entity.type
_entity.pdbx_description
1 polymer ?
#
loop_
_entity_poly.entity_id
_entity_poly.type
_entity_poly.pdbx_seq_one_letter_code
_entity_poly.pdbx_strand_id
1 'polypeptide(L)'
;ATACSFLQRIDVKPGEHYLLSGYAKARVGQGTLTRLGVQWQDDKGAWSDAPRISVDVPPGETAGWQRLQAFIRVPDGVARAVLGLSAQSQGPDDYAFFDGISLRLMPAE
;
A
#
# COMPACT_ATOMS: atom_id res chain seq x y z
N ALA A 1 2.88 19.57 -2.39
CA ALA A 1 2.89 18.10 -2.39
C ALA A 1 4.25 17.62 -1.92
N THR A 2 4.34 17.13 -0.69
CA THR A 2 5.42 16.22 -0.29
C THR A 2 4.73 14.87 -0.14
N ALA A 3 5.05 13.94 -1.04
CA ALA A 3 4.66 12.56 -0.89
C ALA A 3 5.79 11.88 -0.13
N CYS A 4 5.57 11.50 1.14
CA CYS A 4 6.46 10.52 1.74
C CYS A 4 6.05 9.17 1.14
N SER A 5 6.85 8.69 0.20
CA SER A 5 6.61 7.43 -0.50
C SER A 5 7.79 6.49 -0.27
N PHE A 6 7.58 5.46 0.54
CA PHE A 6 8.46 4.29 0.52
C PHE A 6 7.88 3.33 -0.51
N LEU A 7 8.69 2.94 -1.50
CA LEU A 7 8.31 2.00 -2.55
C LEU A 7 9.23 0.78 -2.51
N GLN A 8 8.64 -0.41 -2.47
CA GLN A 8 9.36 -1.66 -2.59
C GLN A 8 8.78 -2.49 -3.73
N ARG A 9 9.67 -2.98 -4.60
CA ARG A 9 9.30 -3.91 -5.67
C ARG A 9 9.44 -5.34 -5.18
N ILE A 10 8.44 -6.15 -5.48
CA ILE A 10 8.40 -7.57 -5.16
C ILE A 10 8.01 -8.30 -6.44
N ASP A 11 8.82 -9.26 -6.87
CA ASP A 11 8.49 -10.11 -8.00
C ASP A 11 7.31 -11.01 -7.64
N VAL A 12 6.34 -11.10 -8.55
CA VAL A 12 5.09 -11.86 -8.38
C VAL A 12 4.72 -12.54 -9.68
N LYS A 13 3.84 -13.54 -9.62
CA LYS A 13 3.31 -14.21 -10.82
C LYS A 13 1.82 -13.92 -10.99
N PRO A 14 1.34 -13.74 -12.24
CA PRO A 14 -0.08 -13.65 -12.52
C PRO A 14 -0.89 -14.76 -11.85
N GLY A 15 -2.03 -14.39 -11.27
CA GLY A 15 -2.93 -15.32 -10.60
C GLY A 15 -2.56 -15.73 -9.16
N GLU A 16 -1.37 -15.39 -8.67
CA GLU A 16 -1.03 -15.57 -7.25
C GLU A 16 -1.94 -14.72 -6.36
N HIS A 17 -2.19 -15.22 -5.15
CA HIS A 17 -2.98 -14.52 -4.14
C HIS A 17 -2.10 -14.15 -2.95
N TYR A 18 -2.25 -12.94 -2.45
CA TYR A 18 -1.46 -12.42 -1.35
C TYR A 18 -2.33 -11.76 -0.29
N LEU A 19 -1.91 -11.86 0.97
CA LEU A 19 -2.35 -10.97 2.04
C LEU A 19 -1.34 -9.83 2.18
N LEU A 20 -1.77 -8.62 1.82
CA LEU A 20 -1.08 -7.39 2.21
C LEU A 20 -1.55 -7.01 3.61
N SER A 21 -0.62 -6.83 4.54
CA SER A 21 -0.95 -6.36 5.89
C SER A 21 0.15 -5.51 6.50
N GLY A 22 -0.23 -4.65 7.43
CA GLY A 22 0.71 -3.89 8.25
C GLY A 22 -0.03 -3.03 9.27
N TYR A 23 0.71 -2.17 9.96
CA TYR A 23 0.16 -1.23 10.93
C TYR A 23 0.49 0.21 10.54
N ALA A 24 -0.43 1.12 10.84
CA ALA A 24 -0.22 2.54 10.72
C ALA A 24 -0.64 3.26 12.02
N LYS A 25 0.16 4.24 12.43
CA LYS A 25 -0.20 5.22 13.46
C LYS A 25 -0.05 6.60 12.84
N ALA A 26 -1.12 7.37 12.77
CA ALA A 26 -1.15 8.60 12.01
C ALA A 26 -2.06 9.67 12.63
N ARG A 27 -1.74 10.92 12.30
CA ARG A 27 -2.65 12.05 12.31
C ARG A 27 -2.89 12.47 10.87
N VAL A 28 -4.13 12.36 10.42
CA VAL A 28 -4.52 12.63 9.03
C VAL A 28 -5.45 13.83 9.00
N GLY A 29 -4.92 14.98 8.57
CA GLY A 29 -5.71 16.20 8.37
C GLY A 29 -6.79 16.05 7.29
N GLN A 30 -7.73 16.99 7.27
CA GLN A 30 -8.73 17.05 6.20
C GLN A 30 -8.07 17.26 4.84
N GLY A 31 -8.43 16.46 3.83
CA GLY A 31 -7.80 16.50 2.51
C GLY A 31 -6.41 15.86 2.43
N THR A 32 -5.89 15.31 3.53
CA THR A 32 -4.66 14.50 3.56
C THR A 32 -4.98 13.05 3.24
N LEU A 33 -4.04 12.36 2.60
CA LEU A 33 -4.15 10.93 2.31
C LEU A 33 -3.00 10.19 2.98
N THR A 34 -3.31 9.20 3.82
CA THR A 34 -2.33 8.22 4.33
C THR A 34 -2.80 6.84 3.95
N ARG A 35 -1.96 6.03 3.28
CA ARG A 35 -2.37 4.70 2.80
C ARG A 35 -1.23 3.70 2.68
N LEU A 36 -1.60 2.43 2.76
CA LEU A 36 -0.83 1.27 2.34
C LEU A 36 -1.43 0.76 1.03
N GLY A 37 -0.62 0.50 0.01
CA GLY A 37 -1.15 -0.01 -1.26
C GLY A 37 -0.17 -0.72 -2.14
N VAL A 38 -0.69 -1.27 -3.24
CA VAL A 38 0.05 -1.94 -4.29
C VAL A 38 -0.34 -1.36 -5.65
N GLN A 39 0.67 -1.13 -6.46
CA GLN A 39 0.57 -0.85 -7.89
C GLN A 39 1.39 -1.88 -8.66
N TRP A 40 1.25 -1.91 -9.98
CA TRP A 40 1.72 -3.04 -10.78
C TRP A 40 2.71 -2.61 -11.83
N GLN A 41 3.74 -3.43 -12.05
CA GLN A 41 4.62 -3.29 -13.20
C GLN A 41 4.70 -4.59 -13.99
N ASP A 42 4.91 -4.46 -15.30
CA ASP A 42 5.24 -5.57 -16.19
C ASP A 42 6.69 -6.06 -15.97
N ASP A 43 7.11 -7.04 -16.76
CA ASP A 43 8.45 -7.63 -16.72
C ASP A 43 9.56 -6.63 -17.09
N LYS A 44 9.25 -5.67 -17.96
CA LYS A 44 10.12 -4.56 -18.38
C LYS A 44 10.14 -3.42 -17.36
N GLY A 45 9.30 -3.47 -16.32
CA GLY A 45 9.20 -2.44 -15.29
C GLY A 45 8.33 -1.24 -15.68
N ALA A 46 7.59 -1.31 -16.78
CA ALA A 46 6.58 -0.32 -17.12
C ALA A 46 5.38 -0.46 -16.17
N TRP A 47 4.77 0.65 -15.79
CA TRP A 47 3.56 0.65 -14.98
C TRP A 47 2.40 0.06 -15.78
N SER A 48 1.65 -0.84 -15.15
CA SER A 48 0.45 -1.45 -15.74
C SER A 48 -0.80 -0.60 -15.44
N ASP A 49 -1.78 -0.67 -16.35
CA ASP A 49 -3.11 -0.06 -16.17
C ASP A 49 -4.01 -0.85 -15.20
N ALA A 50 -3.54 -1.99 -14.69
CA ALA A 50 -4.28 -2.76 -13.70
C ALA A 50 -4.63 -1.89 -12.47
N PRO A 51 -5.84 -2.04 -11.90
CA PRO A 51 -6.26 -1.22 -10.78
C PRO A 51 -5.30 -1.31 -9.58
N ARG A 52 -4.97 -0.16 -9.01
CA ARG A 52 -4.25 -0.11 -7.73
C ARG A 52 -5.14 -0.66 -6.62
N ILE A 53 -4.52 -1.30 -5.64
CA ILE A 53 -5.19 -1.71 -4.39
C ILE A 53 -4.64 -0.85 -3.27
N SER A 54 -5.50 -0.22 -2.48
CA SER A 54 -5.06 0.54 -1.31
C SER A 54 -6.02 0.42 -0.14
N VAL A 55 -5.46 0.55 1.05
CA VAL A 55 -6.17 0.69 2.32
C VAL A 55 -5.77 2.04 2.89
N ASP A 56 -6.77 2.91 3.01
CA ASP A 56 -6.56 4.28 3.46
C ASP A 56 -6.80 4.35 4.98
N VAL A 57 -6.01 5.18 5.66
CA VAL A 57 -6.25 5.56 7.06
C VAL A 57 -7.31 6.67 7.07
N PRO A 58 -8.41 6.51 7.82
CA PRO A 58 -9.44 7.54 7.91
C PRO A 58 -8.91 8.89 8.43
N PRO A 59 -9.52 10.03 8.06
CA PRO A 59 -9.19 11.33 8.64
C PRO A 59 -9.32 11.35 10.16
N GLY A 60 -8.43 12.09 10.82
CA GLY A 60 -8.37 12.22 12.28
C GLY A 60 -7.10 11.62 12.89
N GLU A 61 -7.11 11.52 14.21
CA GLU A 61 -6.06 10.88 14.99
C GLU A 61 -6.38 9.39 15.16
N THR A 62 -5.45 8.52 14.78
CA THR A 62 -5.58 7.09 15.09
C THR A 62 -5.50 6.86 16.60
N ALA A 63 -6.32 5.95 17.14
CA ALA A 63 -6.26 5.52 18.55
C ALA A 63 -5.07 4.55 18.80
N GLY A 64 -3.86 4.93 18.35
CA GLY A 64 -2.67 4.08 18.35
C GLY A 64 -2.43 3.38 17.01
N TRP A 65 -1.73 2.25 17.05
CA TRP A 65 -1.45 1.45 15.85
C TRP A 65 -2.73 0.77 15.35
N GLN A 66 -3.15 1.08 14.13
CA GLN A 66 -4.28 0.46 13.46
C GLN A 66 -3.78 -0.48 12.36
N ARG A 67 -4.41 -1.67 12.28
CA ARG A 67 -4.08 -2.66 11.26
C ARG A 67 -4.70 -2.27 9.92
N LEU A 68 -3.88 -2.25 8.88
CA LEU A 68 -4.29 -2.12 7.49
C LEU A 68 -4.13 -3.49 6.82
N GLN A 69 -5.11 -3.93 6.03
CA GLN A 69 -5.02 -5.19 5.30
C GLN A 69 -5.88 -5.22 4.04
N ALA A 70 -5.38 -5.92 3.02
CA ALA A 70 -6.11 -6.19 1.79
C ALA A 70 -5.74 -7.57 1.24
N PHE A 71 -6.75 -8.27 0.69
CA PHE A 71 -6.52 -9.44 -0.15
C PHE A 71 -6.20 -8.99 -1.56
N ILE A 72 -5.17 -9.58 -2.14
CA ILE A 72 -4.63 -9.21 -3.43
C ILE A 72 -4.65 -10.44 -4.32
N ARG A 73 -5.20 -10.30 -5.52
CA ARG A 73 -4.96 -11.22 -6.64
C ARG A 73 -4.08 -10.51 -7.65
N VAL A 74 -2.96 -11.14 -8.02
CA VAL A 74 -2.03 -10.58 -9.01
C VAL A 74 -2.70 -10.58 -10.39
N PRO A 75 -2.84 -9.42 -11.05
CA PRO A 75 -3.47 -9.32 -12.37
C PRO A 75 -2.71 -10.08 -13.46
N ASP A 76 -3.36 -10.31 -14.59
CA ASP A 76 -2.69 -10.84 -15.78
C ASP A 76 -1.68 -9.82 -16.34
N GLY A 77 -0.58 -10.33 -16.91
CA GLY A 77 0.43 -9.51 -17.58
C GLY A 77 1.34 -8.68 -16.66
N VAL A 78 1.22 -8.81 -15.33
CA VAL A 78 2.12 -8.13 -14.37
C VAL A 78 3.19 -9.10 -13.89
N ALA A 79 4.40 -8.57 -13.62
CA ALA A 79 5.51 -9.34 -13.08
C ALA A 79 5.99 -8.82 -11.72
N ARG A 80 5.58 -7.60 -11.33
CA ARG A 80 6.00 -7.00 -10.07
C ARG A 80 4.84 -6.30 -9.38
N ALA A 81 4.73 -6.54 -8.08
CA ALA A 81 3.95 -5.72 -7.15
C ALA A 81 4.86 -4.61 -6.60
N VAL A 82 4.46 -3.36 -6.78
CA VAL A 82 5.11 -2.21 -6.16
C VAL A 82 4.28 -1.81 -4.94
N LEU A 83 4.76 -2.26 -3.79
CA LEU A 83 4.23 -1.90 -2.48
C LEU A 83 4.56 -0.44 -2.18
N GLY A 84 3.57 0.33 -1.76
CA GLY A 84 3.71 1.74 -1.44
C GLY A 84 3.14 2.07 -0.06
N LEU A 85 3.95 2.75 0.74
CA LEU A 85 3.52 3.51 1.91
C LEU A 85 3.45 4.97 1.48
N SER A 86 2.30 5.62 1.62
CA SER A 86 2.12 6.98 1.13
C SER A 86 1.46 7.86 2.16
N ALA A 87 2.03 9.05 2.37
CA ALA A 87 1.36 10.18 2.98
C ALA A 87 1.41 11.38 2.01
N GLN A 88 0.29 12.03 1.74
CA GLN A 88 0.16 13.12 0.77
C GLN A 88 -0.63 14.29 1.36
N SER A 89 -0.25 15.50 0.96
CA SER A 89 -0.91 16.75 1.37
C SER A 89 -0.91 17.01 2.88
N GLN A 90 0.07 16.45 3.61
CA GLN A 90 0.22 16.61 5.05
C GLN A 90 0.39 18.08 5.44
N GLY A 91 -0.38 18.49 6.45
CA GLY A 91 -0.15 19.72 7.20
C GLY A 91 1.04 19.59 8.17
N PRO A 92 1.43 20.69 8.82
CA PRO A 92 2.61 20.71 9.71
C PRO A 92 2.48 19.80 10.94
N ASP A 93 1.26 19.51 11.38
CA ASP A 93 0.98 18.63 12.52
C ASP A 93 0.67 17.18 12.10
N ASP A 94 0.53 16.91 10.80
CA ASP A 94 0.20 15.58 10.31
C ASP A 94 1.42 14.68 10.33
N TYR A 95 1.20 13.41 10.63
CA TYR A 95 2.25 12.41 10.64
C TYR A 95 1.71 11.04 10.25
N ALA A 96 2.58 10.18 9.74
CA ALA A 96 2.26 8.79 9.44
C ALA A 96 3.48 7.92 9.74
N PHE A 97 3.31 7.01 10.70
CA PHE A 97 4.24 5.94 10.99
C PHE A 97 3.66 4.64 10.48
N PHE A 98 4.52 3.79 9.92
CA PHE A 98 4.16 2.48 9.43
C PHE A 98 5.07 1.44 10.08
N ASP A 99 4.53 0.27 10.38
CA ASP A 99 5.31 -0.82 10.95
C ASP A 99 4.72 -2.19 10.56
N GLY A 100 5.55 -3.23 10.58
CA GLY A 100 5.15 -4.62 10.34
C GLY A 100 4.55 -4.86 8.95
N ILE A 101 4.97 -4.12 7.94
CA ILE A 101 4.43 -4.26 6.59
C ILE A 101 4.88 -5.58 5.97
N SER A 102 3.94 -6.35 5.45
CA SER A 102 4.19 -7.65 4.83
C SER A 102 3.29 -7.87 3.63
N LEU A 103 3.83 -8.50 2.59
CA LEU A 103 3.08 -9.10 1.49
C LEU A 103 3.33 -10.61 1.53
N ARG A 104 2.33 -11.40 1.92
CA ARG A 104 2.48 -12.85 2.12
C ARG A 104 1.67 -13.64 1.11
N LEU A 105 2.33 -14.54 0.40
CA LEU A 105 1.68 -15.48 -0.52
C LEU A 105 0.69 -16.33 0.28
N MET A 106 -0.53 -16.44 -0.24
CA MET A 106 -1.56 -17.32 0.30
C MET A 106 -1.55 -18.65 -0.47
N PRO A 107 -1.74 -19.78 0.21
CA PRO A 107 -1.95 -21.06 -0.46
C PRO A 107 -3.13 -20.95 -1.44
N ALA A 108 -3.01 -21.57 -2.61
CA ALA A 108 -4.17 -21.86 -3.42
C ALA A 108 -5.02 -22.92 -2.68
N GLU A 109 -6.34 -22.73 -2.67
CA GLU A 109 -7.28 -23.79 -2.28
C GLU A 109 -7.25 -24.95 -3.28
#